data_AF-A0A413ILE6-F1
#
_entry.id   AF-A0A413ILE6-F1
#
_cell.length_a   1.000
_cell.length_b   1.000
_cell.length_c   1.000
_cell.angle_alpha   90.00
_cell.angle_beta   90.00
_cell.angle_gamma   90.00
#
_symmetry.space_group_name_H-M   'P 1'
#
loop_
_entity.id
_entity.type
_entity.pdbx_description
1 polymer ?
#
loop_
_entity_poly.entity_id
_entity_poly.type
_entity_poly.pdbx_seq_one_letter_code
_entity_poly.pdbx_strand_id
1 'polypeptide(L)'
;MRKRKYIINLVAAAALLVGCSESLEDTYSDYAGDGKIRYVAKCTEVHATPGWERLVLEWINGTDATVDKIKVVWSCEDLRDSILLPNTAESYELTNLINGTYRFDICAVDAAGNESLQETTYGRPYTKEHEIMLAFTRGVVKPYFLQNKLIFFSDQWNENIDEIKLQYKNTQGEIQYYTFDKETSYSAFITIDDVSTNPMDTIYVLRKGRVEGCPDLIEFDPLALSRTKIFSSGFVNAIERRYGYSTKTKEQEVEFEKFVEEATELEFDYDMETFEDVLYCPNLKKLIFAKNRYLDEVHGYSTDNDYPKLRSSIDRSLLVLNKASEPDVLGLKIEWYGGWNIPYFEYEEPPYMEYMGYSPLPEMEIIQPEALRTYDDGNKVYCSPSDLYADLSALLDDNYQTTWTTTSNTSPRKYEMSMELLEETEISGIKIAQPLYHPMMDRRMPYLMPSQISIQVSTDGGLWQNVTYFETNELGRGSGEVTLLKFPEGPRRVRYIKFTLQDGTDPGGNSAIALGDILLFKLK
;
A
#
# COMPACT_ATOMS: atom_id res chain seq x y z
N MET A 1 102.60 -35.98 22.36
CA MET A 1 102.32 -34.67 21.75
C MET A 1 100.93 -34.60 21.08
N ARG A 2 99.83 -34.79 21.82
CA ARG A 2 98.47 -34.50 21.31
C ARG A 2 97.55 -33.83 22.33
N LYS A 3 97.71 -34.05 23.65
CA LYS A 3 96.82 -33.49 24.69
C LYS A 3 97.01 -31.99 25.04
N ARG A 4 98.15 -31.36 24.74
CA ARG A 4 98.41 -29.94 25.10
C ARG A 4 97.82 -28.92 24.11
N LYS A 5 97.52 -29.33 22.87
CA LYS A 5 96.84 -28.49 21.85
C LYS A 5 95.33 -28.36 22.09
N TYR A 6 94.70 -29.37 22.70
CA TYR A 6 93.26 -29.35 22.97
C TYR A 6 92.88 -28.42 24.13
N ILE A 7 93.75 -28.27 25.15
CA ILE A 7 93.47 -27.38 26.29
C ILE A 7 93.54 -25.90 25.88
N ILE A 8 94.50 -25.53 25.03
CA ILE A 8 94.62 -24.14 24.55
C ILE A 8 93.45 -23.78 23.61
N ASN A 9 93.01 -24.71 22.76
CA ASN A 9 91.84 -24.48 21.91
C ASN A 9 90.52 -24.48 22.71
N LEU A 10 90.41 -25.22 23.81
CA LEU A 10 89.23 -25.16 24.70
C LEU A 10 89.14 -23.84 25.47
N VAL A 11 90.28 -23.29 25.91
CA VAL A 11 90.30 -21.98 26.60
C VAL A 11 90.02 -20.84 25.61
N ALA A 12 90.51 -20.92 24.37
CA ALA A 12 90.17 -19.96 23.33
C ALA A 12 88.70 -20.02 22.90
N ALA A 13 88.07 -21.20 22.90
CA ALA A 13 86.64 -21.35 22.62
C ALA A 13 85.74 -20.87 23.77
N ALA A 14 86.18 -21.01 25.03
CA ALA A 14 85.45 -20.49 26.19
C ALA A 14 85.51 -18.94 26.29
N ALA A 15 86.60 -18.32 25.83
CA ALA A 15 86.73 -16.86 25.82
C ALA A 15 85.87 -16.17 24.74
N LEU A 16 85.43 -16.90 23.70
CA LEU A 16 84.54 -16.39 22.64
C LEU A 16 83.04 -16.51 23.01
N LEU A 17 82.70 -17.07 24.18
CA LEU A 17 81.30 -17.20 24.66
C LEU A 17 80.92 -16.14 25.71
N VAL A 18 81.79 -15.18 26.01
CA VAL A 18 81.47 -14.03 26.91
C VAL A 18 80.90 -12.83 26.12
N GLY A 19 80.60 -13.01 24.84
CA GLY A 19 80.03 -11.97 23.96
C GLY A 19 78.49 -11.95 23.87
N CYS A 20 77.77 -12.72 24.69
CA CYS A 20 76.29 -12.76 24.68
C CYS A 20 75.72 -12.62 26.10
N SER A 21 76.10 -11.57 26.81
CA SER A 21 75.41 -11.14 28.03
C SER A 21 75.14 -9.63 28.04
N GLU A 22 74.92 -9.04 26.87
CA GLU A 22 74.19 -7.79 26.81
C GLU A 22 72.72 -8.15 26.84
N SER A 23 72.07 -7.78 27.94
CA SER A 23 70.63 -7.86 28.03
C SER A 23 70.04 -6.97 26.94
N LEU A 24 68.91 -7.37 26.34
CA LEU A 24 68.16 -6.49 25.43
C LEU A 24 67.89 -5.11 26.07
N GLU A 25 67.88 -5.07 27.40
CA GLU A 25 67.69 -3.89 28.25
C GLU A 25 68.83 -2.86 28.16
N ASP A 26 70.08 -3.29 27.96
CA ASP A 26 71.23 -2.37 27.82
C ASP A 26 71.20 -1.63 26.48
N THR A 27 70.73 -2.28 25.39
CA THR A 27 70.64 -1.66 24.05
C THR A 27 69.56 -0.57 23.96
N TYR A 28 68.53 -0.59 24.81
CA TYR A 28 67.44 0.41 24.82
C TYR A 28 67.63 1.51 25.88
N SER A 29 68.56 1.33 26.83
CA SER A 29 68.79 2.30 27.90
C SER A 29 69.32 3.65 27.38
N ASP A 30 70.16 3.64 26.34
CA ASP A 30 70.71 4.84 25.69
C ASP A 30 69.67 5.66 24.91
N TYR A 31 68.50 5.08 24.61
CA TYR A 31 67.38 5.75 23.93
C TYR A 31 66.21 6.09 24.89
N ALA A 32 66.32 5.73 26.17
CA ALA A 32 65.25 5.82 27.16
C ALA A 32 65.40 6.99 28.15
N GLY A 33 65.80 8.18 27.68
CA GLY A 33 65.70 9.47 28.41
C GLY A 33 65.77 9.40 29.96
N ASP A 34 64.76 9.93 30.65
CA ASP A 34 64.64 9.99 32.12
C ASP A 34 64.22 8.65 32.80
N GLY A 35 64.51 7.50 32.18
CA GLY A 35 64.25 6.17 32.75
C GLY A 35 62.88 5.56 32.39
N LYS A 36 62.62 4.35 32.93
CA LYS A 36 61.41 3.56 32.64
C LYS A 36 60.14 4.28 33.14
N ILE A 37 59.29 4.72 32.22
CA ILE A 37 57.94 5.22 32.54
C ILE A 37 57.06 4.03 32.94
N ARG A 38 56.61 3.99 34.19
CA ARG A 38 55.65 3.01 34.69
C ARG A 38 54.25 3.58 34.56
N TYR A 39 53.48 3.06 33.62
CA TYR A 39 52.07 3.43 33.46
C TYR A 39 51.21 2.71 34.48
N VAL A 40 50.22 3.43 35.01
CA VAL A 40 49.10 2.85 35.78
C VAL A 40 48.42 1.81 34.89
N ALA A 41 48.01 0.66 35.44
CA ALA A 41 47.30 -0.35 34.65
C ALA A 41 46.01 0.25 34.05
N LYS A 42 45.84 0.05 32.74
CA LYS A 42 44.67 0.57 32.01
C LYS A 42 43.42 -0.25 32.28
N CYS A 43 42.26 0.36 32.04
CA CYS A 43 41.01 -0.35 31.85
C CYS A 43 41.06 -1.15 30.53
N THR A 44 40.25 -2.20 30.41
CA THR A 44 40.12 -3.02 29.20
C THR A 44 38.66 -3.37 28.94
N GLU A 45 38.35 -3.86 27.74
CA GLU A 45 36.98 -4.31 27.37
C GLU A 45 35.92 -3.23 27.61
N VAL A 46 36.23 -2.01 27.15
CA VAL A 46 35.32 -0.87 27.27
C VAL A 46 34.20 -0.97 26.23
N HIS A 47 32.97 -1.05 26.69
CA HIS A 47 31.77 -1.11 25.85
C HIS A 47 30.77 -0.02 26.23
N ALA A 48 30.03 0.49 25.24
CA ALA A 48 28.93 1.42 25.44
C ALA A 48 27.62 0.79 24.93
N THR A 49 26.69 0.56 25.84
CA THR A 49 25.36 0.00 25.54
C THR A 49 24.33 1.13 25.46
N PRO A 50 23.67 1.33 24.31
CA PRO A 50 22.67 2.39 24.13
C PRO A 50 21.35 2.06 24.82
N GLY A 51 20.79 3.06 25.50
CA GLY A 51 19.44 3.08 26.05
C GLY A 51 18.66 4.30 25.57
N TRP A 52 17.47 4.50 26.11
CA TRP A 52 16.64 5.68 25.84
C TRP A 52 17.22 6.90 26.52
N GLU A 53 17.70 7.86 25.72
CA GLU A 53 18.36 9.10 26.15
C GLU A 53 19.52 8.84 27.13
N ARG A 54 20.17 7.67 27.02
CA ARG A 54 21.26 7.26 27.89
C ARG A 54 22.25 6.31 27.24
N LEU A 55 23.45 6.26 27.81
CA LEU A 55 24.50 5.30 27.48
C LEU A 55 25.07 4.71 28.76
N VAL A 56 25.10 3.38 28.82
CA VAL A 56 25.74 2.63 29.91
C VAL A 56 27.12 2.18 29.43
N LEU A 57 28.17 2.66 30.09
CA LEU A 57 29.53 2.23 29.88
C LEU A 57 29.87 1.11 30.84
N GLU A 58 30.57 0.10 30.35
CA GLU A 58 31.08 -1.02 31.13
C GLU A 58 32.54 -1.27 30.74
N TRP A 59 33.39 -1.61 31.72
CA TRP A 59 34.79 -1.91 31.52
C TRP A 59 35.35 -2.83 32.60
N ILE A 60 36.50 -3.44 32.33
CA ILE A 60 37.26 -4.25 33.28
C ILE A 60 38.43 -3.41 33.82
N ASN A 61 38.57 -3.36 35.15
CA ASN A 61 39.67 -2.66 35.80
C ASN A 61 40.99 -3.46 35.74
N GLY A 62 42.11 -2.74 35.64
CA GLY A 62 43.44 -3.31 35.76
C GLY A 62 43.75 -3.78 37.20
N THR A 63 44.66 -4.74 37.36
CA THR A 63 45.01 -5.34 38.66
C THR A 63 45.99 -4.54 39.52
N ASP A 64 46.24 -3.27 39.17
CA ASP A 64 47.21 -2.43 39.85
C ASP A 64 46.62 -1.79 41.12
N ALA A 65 47.18 -2.14 42.28
CA ALA A 65 46.75 -1.62 43.57
C ALA A 65 47.02 -0.11 43.77
N THR A 66 47.77 0.53 42.86
CA THR A 66 48.07 1.96 42.91
C THR A 66 46.98 2.86 42.31
N VAL A 67 45.96 2.27 41.68
CA VAL A 67 44.81 3.00 41.12
C VAL A 67 43.98 3.62 42.26
N ASP A 68 43.80 4.94 42.23
CA ASP A 68 42.97 5.70 43.17
C ASP A 68 41.56 5.95 42.60
N LYS A 69 41.46 6.26 41.30
CA LYS A 69 40.18 6.60 40.63
C LYS A 69 40.13 6.11 39.19
N ILE A 70 38.92 6.00 38.65
CA ILE A 70 38.68 5.85 37.21
C ILE A 70 38.18 7.19 36.65
N LYS A 71 38.80 7.68 35.59
CA LYS A 71 38.39 8.90 34.89
C LYS A 71 37.66 8.53 33.62
N VAL A 72 36.45 9.05 33.46
CA VAL A 72 35.65 8.93 32.24
C VAL A 72 35.52 10.32 31.63
N VAL A 73 35.97 10.50 30.40
CA VAL A 73 35.80 11.73 29.62
C VAL A 73 34.82 11.42 28.49
N TRP A 74 33.80 12.24 28.31
CA TRP A 74 32.88 12.09 27.20
C TRP A 74 32.80 13.36 26.36
N SER A 75 32.51 13.18 25.07
CA SER A 75 32.27 14.29 24.15
C SER A 75 31.25 13.91 23.07
N CYS A 76 30.45 14.88 22.66
CA CYS A 76 29.53 14.76 21.53
C CYS A 76 29.40 16.15 20.89
N GLU A 77 29.81 16.28 19.62
CA GLU A 77 29.88 17.56 18.93
C GLU A 77 30.69 18.60 19.76
N ASP A 78 30.05 19.71 20.16
CA ASP A 78 30.65 20.76 20.98
C ASP A 78 30.56 20.51 22.51
N LEU A 79 29.80 19.49 22.93
CA LEU A 79 29.64 19.14 24.33
C LEU A 79 30.80 18.24 24.79
N ARG A 80 31.37 18.54 25.95
CA ARG A 80 32.42 17.74 26.57
C ARG A 80 32.39 17.89 28.08
N ASP A 81 32.52 16.78 28.80
CA ASP A 81 32.69 16.79 30.25
C ASP A 81 33.50 15.58 30.72
N SER A 82 33.82 15.52 32.00
CA SER A 82 34.52 14.40 32.61
C SER A 82 34.09 14.14 34.05
N ILE A 83 34.15 12.89 34.48
CA ILE A 83 33.85 12.47 35.85
C ILE A 83 34.97 11.57 36.40
N LEU A 84 35.20 11.68 37.70
CA LEU A 84 36.10 10.79 38.46
C LEU A 84 35.27 9.88 39.35
N LEU A 85 35.42 8.57 39.15
CA LEU A 85 34.72 7.49 39.85
C LEU A 85 35.68 6.78 40.82
N PRO A 86 35.17 6.05 41.83
CA PRO A 86 35.99 5.19 42.67
C PRO A 86 36.81 4.17 41.85
N ASN A 87 37.99 3.77 42.34
CA ASN A 87 38.82 2.76 41.68
C ASN A 87 38.17 1.39 41.48
N THR A 88 37.09 1.08 42.23
CA THR A 88 36.31 -0.15 42.07
C THR A 88 35.18 -0.03 41.06
N ALA A 89 34.96 1.13 40.44
CA ALA A 89 33.91 1.31 39.46
C ALA A 89 34.24 0.54 38.17
N GLU A 90 33.28 -0.25 37.69
CA GLU A 90 33.35 -1.03 36.44
C GLU A 90 32.27 -0.61 35.45
N SER A 91 31.43 0.36 35.83
CA SER A 91 30.39 0.91 34.97
C SER A 91 30.08 2.37 35.28
N TYR A 92 29.53 3.07 34.29
CA TYR A 92 29.04 4.43 34.41
C TYR A 92 27.86 4.66 33.48
N GLU A 93 26.78 5.23 34.00
CA GLU A 93 25.61 5.57 33.23
C GLU A 93 25.55 7.09 33.01
N LEU A 94 25.49 7.48 31.74
CA LEU A 94 25.29 8.87 31.33
C LEU A 94 23.86 9.01 30.77
N THR A 95 23.06 9.91 31.34
CA THR A 95 21.62 10.09 31.03
C THR A 95 21.31 11.48 30.48
N ASN A 96 20.06 11.68 30.03
CA ASN A 96 19.55 12.91 29.41
C ASN A 96 20.34 13.31 28.16
N LEU A 97 20.69 12.32 27.34
CA LEU A 97 21.48 12.50 26.13
C LEU A 97 20.61 12.89 24.93
N ILE A 98 21.13 13.78 24.10
CA ILE A 98 20.53 14.17 22.83
C ILE A 98 21.00 13.25 21.69
N ASN A 99 20.36 13.35 20.52
CA ASN A 99 20.79 12.57 19.37
C ASN A 99 22.20 12.98 18.92
N GLY A 100 23.14 12.04 18.97
CA GLY A 100 24.51 12.26 18.54
C GLY A 100 25.39 11.04 18.84
N THR A 101 26.56 10.99 18.22
CA THR A 101 27.56 9.95 18.53
C THR A 101 28.47 10.47 19.64
N TYR A 102 28.36 9.84 20.81
CA TYR A 102 29.20 10.14 21.96
C TYR A 102 30.48 9.32 21.89
N ARG A 103 31.62 9.99 22.08
CA ARG A 103 32.91 9.36 22.30
C ARG A 103 33.19 9.34 23.80
N PHE A 104 33.65 8.20 24.31
CA PHE A 104 34.11 8.03 25.68
C PHE A 104 35.57 7.61 25.70
N ASP A 105 36.39 8.31 26.48
CA ASP A 105 37.77 7.94 26.79
C ASP A 105 37.86 7.59 28.29
N ILE A 106 38.32 6.39 28.60
CA ILE A 106 38.39 5.87 29.98
C ILE A 106 39.84 5.55 30.33
N CYS A 107 40.29 6.00 31.50
CA CYS A 107 41.62 5.70 32.03
C CYS A 107 41.62 5.60 33.56
N ALA A 108 42.51 4.78 34.11
CA ALA A 108 42.78 4.72 35.54
C ALA A 108 43.72 5.87 35.95
N VAL A 109 43.55 6.38 37.17
CA VAL A 109 44.33 7.49 37.72
C VAL A 109 44.89 7.09 39.08
N ASP A 110 46.19 7.27 39.30
CA ASP A 110 46.84 7.02 40.60
C ASP A 110 46.67 8.21 41.57
N ALA A 111 47.10 8.03 42.82
CA ALA A 111 47.03 9.07 43.85
C ALA A 111 47.91 10.33 43.55
N ALA A 112 48.86 10.22 42.61
CA ALA A 112 49.69 11.34 42.16
C ALA A 112 49.10 12.07 40.94
N GLY A 113 47.99 11.56 40.38
CA GLY A 113 47.31 12.13 39.22
C GLY A 113 47.84 11.64 37.87
N ASN A 114 48.67 10.59 37.83
CA ASN A 114 49.13 10.00 36.57
C ASN A 114 48.02 9.13 35.97
N GLU A 115 47.81 9.27 34.66
CA GLU A 115 46.78 8.52 33.92
C GLU A 115 47.37 7.29 33.23
N SER A 116 46.60 6.21 33.16
CA SER A 116 46.90 5.06 32.30
C SER A 116 46.76 5.43 30.81
N LEU A 117 47.11 4.49 29.93
CA LEU A 117 46.65 4.55 28.55
C LEU A 117 45.12 4.61 28.51
N GLN A 118 44.59 5.40 27.58
CA GLN A 118 43.15 5.57 27.37
C GLN A 118 42.59 4.44 26.52
N GLU A 119 41.44 3.93 26.91
CA GLU A 119 40.58 3.11 26.06
C GLU A 119 39.40 3.94 25.59
N THR A 120 39.14 3.90 24.28
CA THR A 120 38.10 4.70 23.64
C THR A 120 36.96 3.81 23.15
N THR A 121 35.73 4.21 23.43
CA THR A 121 34.52 3.61 22.83
C THR A 121 33.57 4.69 22.33
N TYR A 122 32.57 4.27 21.56
CA TYR A 122 31.56 5.16 21.00
C TYR A 122 30.17 4.57 21.22
N GLY A 123 29.19 5.45 21.40
CA GLY A 123 27.79 5.05 21.49
C GLY A 123 26.88 6.16 20.98
N ARG A 124 25.74 5.78 20.40
CA ARG A 124 24.66 6.70 20.02
C ARG A 124 23.43 6.30 20.85
N PRO A 125 22.91 7.18 21.72
CA PRO A 125 21.71 6.87 22.49
C PRO A 125 20.50 6.81 21.57
N TYR A 126 19.48 6.05 21.96
CA TYR A 126 18.17 6.16 21.32
C TYR A 126 17.50 7.44 21.78
N THR A 127 16.93 8.17 20.83
CA THR A 127 16.23 9.43 21.08
C THR A 127 15.04 9.52 20.13
N LYS A 128 14.20 10.53 20.34
CA LYS A 128 13.06 10.81 19.46
C LYS A 128 13.44 11.03 17.99
N GLU A 129 14.65 11.54 17.70
CA GLU A 129 15.12 11.74 16.33
C GLU A 129 15.67 10.47 15.68
N HIS A 130 15.79 9.37 16.43
CA HIS A 130 16.31 8.13 15.90
C HIS A 130 15.32 7.53 14.89
N GLU A 131 15.81 7.16 13.71
CA GLU A 131 15.02 6.68 12.57
C GLU A 131 14.12 5.48 12.91
N ILE A 132 14.57 4.63 13.82
CA ILE A 132 13.86 3.44 14.29
C ILE A 132 12.55 3.77 15.02
N MET A 133 12.40 4.99 15.54
CA MET A 133 11.17 5.44 16.21
C MET A 133 9.98 5.48 15.25
N LEU A 134 10.23 5.68 13.95
CA LEU A 134 9.20 5.67 12.92
C LEU A 134 8.65 4.26 12.64
N ALA A 135 9.42 3.22 12.96
CA ALA A 135 9.02 1.83 12.75
C ALA A 135 8.05 1.33 13.85
N PHE A 136 7.93 2.05 14.97
CA PHE A 136 6.98 1.69 16.01
C PHE A 136 5.55 1.92 15.55
N THR A 137 4.68 0.93 15.79
CA THR A 137 3.29 0.94 15.31
C THR A 137 2.53 2.22 15.67
N ARG A 138 1.60 2.61 14.79
CA ARG A 138 0.66 3.71 15.05
C ARG A 138 -0.60 3.25 15.81
N GLY A 139 -0.81 1.94 15.95
CA GLY A 139 -1.97 1.33 16.60
C GLY A 139 -3.27 1.43 15.79
N VAL A 140 -3.60 2.62 15.28
CA VAL A 140 -4.81 2.89 14.48
C VAL A 140 -4.47 2.97 12.99
N VAL A 141 -5.23 2.21 12.20
CA VAL A 141 -5.18 2.16 10.75
C VAL A 141 -6.55 2.56 10.20
N LYS A 142 -6.55 3.45 9.20
CA LYS A 142 -7.74 3.90 8.46
C LYS A 142 -8.94 4.27 9.37
N PRO A 143 -8.85 5.40 10.09
CA PRO A 143 -9.93 5.85 10.97
C PRO A 143 -11.10 6.44 10.17
N TYR A 144 -12.32 6.18 10.64
CA TYR A 144 -13.57 6.74 10.17
C TYR A 144 -14.24 7.52 11.31
N PHE A 145 -14.59 8.76 11.05
CA PHE A 145 -15.28 9.63 12.01
C PHE A 145 -16.72 9.79 11.54
N LEU A 146 -17.63 9.05 12.15
CA LEU A 146 -19.05 9.02 11.76
C LEU A 146 -19.91 9.37 12.96
N GLN A 147 -20.62 10.49 12.86
CA GLN A 147 -21.43 11.02 13.97
C GLN A 147 -20.58 11.12 15.25
N ASN A 148 -21.02 10.52 16.36
CA ASN A 148 -20.28 10.43 17.63
C ASN A 148 -19.49 9.11 17.77
N LYS A 149 -19.08 8.49 16.66
CA LYS A 149 -18.32 7.24 16.67
C LYS A 149 -16.97 7.40 15.97
N LEU A 150 -15.95 6.77 16.54
CA LEU A 150 -14.67 6.51 15.89
C LEU A 150 -14.62 5.01 15.56
N ILE A 151 -14.57 4.69 14.27
CA ILE A 151 -14.46 3.33 13.76
C ILE A 151 -13.09 3.19 13.09
N PHE A 152 -12.36 2.10 13.29
CA PHE A 152 -11.05 1.93 12.67
C PHE A 152 -10.61 0.47 12.63
N PHE A 153 -9.63 0.18 11.76
CA PHE A 153 -8.86 -1.05 11.84
C PHE A 153 -7.67 -0.85 12.75
N SER A 154 -7.39 -1.79 13.64
CA SER A 154 -6.16 -1.76 14.43
C SER A 154 -5.02 -2.50 13.75
N ASP A 155 -3.81 -2.05 14.05
CA ASP A 155 -2.58 -2.67 13.59
C ASP A 155 -2.35 -4.04 14.26
N GLN A 156 -1.37 -4.79 13.78
CA GLN A 156 -1.00 -6.09 14.33
C GLN A 156 -0.25 -5.95 15.66
N TRP A 157 -0.50 -6.87 16.58
CA TRP A 157 0.26 -6.96 17.82
C TRP A 157 1.68 -7.47 17.57
N ASN A 158 2.65 -6.98 18.34
CA ASN A 158 3.99 -7.54 18.44
C ASN A 158 4.57 -7.33 19.85
N GLU A 159 5.66 -8.04 20.16
CA GLU A 159 6.29 -8.04 21.50
C GLU A 159 6.88 -6.70 21.92
N ASN A 160 7.13 -5.80 20.96
CA ASN A 160 7.64 -4.47 21.26
C ASN A 160 6.57 -3.55 21.85
N ILE A 161 5.28 -3.89 21.72
CA ILE A 161 4.17 -3.11 22.25
C ILE A 161 3.96 -3.46 23.73
N ASP A 162 4.16 -2.47 24.59
CA ASP A 162 3.85 -2.56 26.01
C ASP A 162 2.41 -2.06 26.25
N GLU A 163 2.05 -0.90 25.69
CA GLU A 163 0.72 -0.31 25.82
C GLU A 163 0.38 0.60 24.64
N ILE A 164 -0.87 0.55 24.18
CA ILE A 164 -1.47 1.55 23.29
C ILE A 164 -2.81 2.01 23.89
N LYS A 165 -3.00 3.32 23.97
CA LYS A 165 -4.25 3.95 24.42
C LYS A 165 -4.68 5.04 23.44
N LEU A 166 -5.98 5.16 23.23
CA LEU A 166 -6.57 6.34 22.60
C LEU A 166 -7.11 7.27 23.67
N GLN A 167 -6.66 8.51 23.66
CA GLN A 167 -7.22 9.60 24.44
C GLN A 167 -8.13 10.45 23.54
N TYR A 168 -9.39 10.60 23.93
CA TYR A 168 -10.38 11.40 23.19
C TYR A 168 -11.28 12.17 24.17
N LYS A 169 -12.04 13.14 23.67
CA LYS A 169 -13.14 13.74 24.44
C LYS A 169 -14.46 13.07 24.07
N ASN A 170 -15.32 12.85 25.06
CA ASN A 170 -16.68 12.39 24.79
C ASN A 170 -17.61 13.52 24.32
N THR A 171 -18.87 13.23 24.00
CA THR A 171 -19.84 14.25 23.56
C THR A 171 -20.15 15.31 24.65
N GLN A 172 -19.81 15.05 25.91
CA GLN A 172 -19.92 15.97 27.04
C GLN A 172 -18.66 16.82 27.25
N GLY A 173 -17.58 16.56 26.49
CA GLY A 173 -16.31 17.26 26.57
C GLY A 173 -15.33 16.71 27.62
N GLU A 174 -15.64 15.57 28.23
CA GLU A 174 -14.80 14.90 29.23
C GLU A 174 -13.73 14.03 28.55
N ILE A 175 -12.53 13.98 29.11
CA ILE A 175 -11.43 13.15 28.59
C ILE A 175 -11.68 11.69 28.94
N GLN A 176 -11.69 10.84 27.91
CA GLN A 176 -11.86 9.39 27.99
C GLN A 176 -10.65 8.66 27.41
N TYR A 177 -10.49 7.40 27.80
CA TYR A 177 -9.43 6.53 27.33
C TYR A 177 -9.99 5.19 26.84
N TYR A 178 -9.51 4.74 25.69
CA TYR A 178 -9.67 3.37 25.21
C TYR A 178 -8.30 2.69 25.23
N THR A 179 -8.13 1.66 26.06
CA THR A 179 -6.89 0.90 26.14
C THR A 179 -6.99 -0.33 25.26
N PHE A 180 -5.98 -0.56 24.41
CA PHE A 180 -5.94 -1.73 23.54
C PHE A 180 -5.73 -2.98 24.38
N ASP A 181 -6.69 -3.89 24.33
CA ASP A 181 -6.57 -5.22 24.89
C ASP A 181 -5.78 -6.14 23.95
N LYS A 182 -4.82 -6.88 24.49
CA LYS A 182 -3.90 -7.72 23.71
C LYS A 182 -4.61 -8.82 22.92
N GLU A 183 -5.70 -9.36 23.45
CA GLU A 183 -6.41 -10.50 22.85
C GLU A 183 -7.46 -10.06 21.82
N THR A 184 -8.02 -8.87 21.98
CA THR A 184 -9.22 -8.45 21.24
C THR A 184 -9.05 -7.18 20.40
N SER A 185 -8.06 -6.34 20.69
CA SER A 185 -7.93 -5.01 20.07
C SER A 185 -6.89 -4.91 18.95
N TYR A 186 -6.20 -5.99 18.59
CA TYR A 186 -5.20 -5.99 17.52
C TYR A 186 -5.66 -6.81 16.32
N SER A 187 -5.28 -6.40 15.10
CA SER A 187 -5.82 -6.96 13.86
C SER A 187 -7.34 -6.98 13.83
N ALA A 188 -7.98 -6.01 14.48
CA ALA A 188 -9.40 -5.98 14.77
C ALA A 188 -10.07 -4.79 14.09
N PHE A 189 -11.40 -4.86 13.98
CA PHE A 189 -12.22 -3.74 13.54
C PHE A 189 -12.99 -3.19 14.73
N ILE A 190 -12.59 -2.01 15.20
CA ILE A 190 -12.99 -1.45 16.49
C ILE A 190 -13.96 -0.29 16.27
N THR A 191 -14.93 -0.16 17.16
CA THR A 191 -15.82 1.00 17.27
C THR A 191 -15.74 1.57 18.68
N ILE A 192 -15.52 2.88 18.77
CA ILE A 192 -15.60 3.66 20.00
C ILE A 192 -16.78 4.61 19.87
N ASP A 193 -17.75 4.47 20.75
CA ASP A 193 -18.93 5.33 20.82
C ASP A 193 -18.68 6.58 21.66
N ASP A 194 -19.65 7.50 21.64
CA ASP A 194 -19.67 8.72 22.44
C ASP A 194 -18.44 9.64 22.24
N VAL A 195 -17.86 9.64 21.04
CA VAL A 195 -16.73 10.51 20.66
C VAL A 195 -17.24 11.91 20.32
N SER A 196 -16.53 12.95 20.77
CA SER A 196 -16.83 14.35 20.45
C SER A 196 -16.90 14.58 18.94
N THR A 197 -17.97 15.25 18.51
CA THR A 197 -18.19 15.66 17.11
C THR A 197 -17.52 16.99 16.76
N ASN A 198 -16.93 17.67 17.75
CA ASN A 198 -16.23 18.93 17.51
C ASN A 198 -14.94 18.69 16.71
N PRO A 199 -14.78 19.24 15.50
CA PRO A 199 -13.60 19.02 14.68
C PRO A 199 -12.31 19.57 15.31
N MET A 200 -12.41 20.51 16.26
CA MET A 200 -11.26 21.06 16.99
C MET A 200 -10.74 20.11 18.08
N ASP A 201 -11.53 19.12 18.50
CA ASP A 201 -11.06 18.12 19.44
C ASP A 201 -10.15 17.11 18.73
N THR A 202 -8.93 16.98 19.26
CA THR A 202 -7.92 16.03 18.79
C THR A 202 -8.02 14.72 19.56
N ILE A 203 -7.92 13.61 18.83
CA ILE A 203 -7.75 12.27 19.41
C ILE A 203 -6.27 11.94 19.35
N TYR A 204 -5.70 11.50 20.46
CA TYR A 204 -4.29 11.13 20.54
C TYR A 204 -4.13 9.63 20.73
N VAL A 205 -3.19 9.03 20.00
CA VAL A 205 -2.68 7.69 20.28
C VAL A 205 -1.47 7.83 21.19
N LEU A 206 -1.62 7.35 22.43
CA LEU A 206 -0.56 7.25 23.43
C LEU A 206 0.05 5.86 23.33
N ARG A 207 1.38 5.79 23.29
CA ARG A 207 2.10 4.55 22.99
C ARG A 207 3.27 4.36 23.94
N LYS A 208 3.41 3.15 24.46
CA LYS A 208 4.55 2.70 25.25
C LYS A 208 5.07 1.40 24.68
N GLY A 209 6.38 1.28 24.58
CA GLY A 209 6.97 0.08 24.00
C GLY A 209 8.47 0.14 23.92
N ARG A 210 9.03 -0.86 23.27
CA ARG A 210 10.47 -1.02 23.05
C ARG A 210 10.75 -0.91 21.56
N VAL A 211 11.98 -0.58 21.20
CA VAL A 211 12.44 -0.63 19.80
C VAL A 211 13.62 -1.58 19.72
N GLU A 212 13.85 -2.15 18.54
CA GLU A 212 14.94 -3.08 18.35
C GLU A 212 16.28 -2.45 18.76
N GLY A 213 17.05 -3.18 19.57
CA GLY A 213 18.35 -2.73 20.09
C GLY A 213 18.28 -1.73 21.25
N CYS A 214 17.10 -1.29 21.70
CA CYS A 214 16.94 -0.48 22.91
C CYS A 214 16.30 -1.31 24.04
N PRO A 215 16.98 -1.51 25.18
CA PRO A 215 16.44 -2.30 26.28
C PRO A 215 15.35 -1.58 27.07
N ASP A 216 15.28 -0.26 26.94
CA ASP A 216 14.43 0.58 27.77
C ASP A 216 13.00 0.66 27.25
N LEU A 217 12.06 0.82 28.19
CA LEU A 217 10.69 1.14 27.86
C LEU A 217 10.61 2.62 27.48
N ILE A 218 10.13 2.89 26.27
CA ILE A 218 10.00 4.23 25.70
C ILE A 218 8.53 4.65 25.79
N GLU A 219 8.29 5.83 26.33
CA GLU A 219 7.02 6.54 26.22
C GLU A 219 7.10 7.49 25.03
N PHE A 220 6.36 7.18 23.96
CA PHE A 220 6.41 7.94 22.73
C PHE A 220 5.54 9.20 22.83
N ASP A 221 5.92 10.23 22.08
CA ASP A 221 5.11 11.44 21.96
C ASP A 221 3.68 11.12 21.49
N PRO A 222 2.66 11.80 22.06
CA PRO A 222 1.27 11.63 21.67
C PRO A 222 1.09 11.84 20.16
N LEU A 223 0.56 10.82 19.49
CA LEU A 223 0.32 10.88 18.06
C LEU A 223 -1.10 11.38 17.78
N ALA A 224 -1.24 12.58 17.22
CA ALA A 224 -2.54 13.07 16.78
C ALA A 224 -3.10 12.19 15.65
N LEU A 225 -4.32 11.69 15.83
CA LEU A 225 -5.02 10.89 14.83
C LEU A 225 -5.46 11.80 13.68
N SER A 226 -5.03 11.45 12.46
CA SER A 226 -5.39 12.22 11.27
C SER A 226 -6.87 12.08 10.94
N ARG A 227 -7.52 13.19 10.58
CA ARG A 227 -8.87 13.22 10.01
C ARG A 227 -8.87 13.19 8.47
N THR A 228 -7.71 13.21 7.84
CA THR A 228 -7.58 13.10 6.38
C THR A 228 -8.05 11.72 5.92
N LYS A 229 -8.97 11.71 4.96
CA LYS A 229 -9.48 10.48 4.34
C LYS A 229 -8.47 9.98 3.32
N ILE A 230 -8.16 8.68 3.36
CA ILE A 230 -7.25 8.04 2.39
C ILE A 230 -8.05 6.99 1.64
N PHE A 231 -8.45 7.34 0.42
CA PHE A 231 -9.27 6.48 -0.44
C PHE A 231 -8.42 5.43 -1.14
N SER A 232 -8.96 4.22 -1.29
CA SER A 232 -8.35 3.21 -2.18
C SER A 232 -8.41 3.64 -3.64
N SER A 233 -7.44 3.19 -4.44
CA SER A 233 -7.41 3.48 -5.88
C SER A 233 -8.63 2.89 -6.59
N GLY A 234 -9.07 1.70 -6.19
CA GLY A 234 -10.28 1.07 -6.72
C GLY A 234 -11.54 1.92 -6.50
N PHE A 235 -11.73 2.46 -5.29
CA PHE A 235 -12.87 3.32 -4.98
C PHE A 235 -12.85 4.62 -5.80
N VAL A 236 -11.70 5.31 -5.85
CA VAL A 236 -11.56 6.52 -6.68
C VAL A 236 -11.88 6.24 -8.15
N ASN A 237 -11.36 5.14 -8.70
CA ASN A 237 -11.60 4.78 -10.10
C ASN A 237 -13.09 4.50 -10.38
N ALA A 238 -13.77 3.78 -9.48
CA ALA A 238 -15.19 3.49 -9.61
C ALA A 238 -16.04 4.77 -9.58
N ILE A 239 -15.74 5.70 -8.66
CA ILE A 239 -16.42 6.99 -8.59
C ILE A 239 -16.16 7.84 -9.84
N GLU A 240 -14.91 7.91 -10.32
CA GLU A 240 -14.58 8.64 -11.54
C GLU A 240 -15.34 8.05 -12.74
N ARG A 241 -15.43 6.72 -12.83
CA ARG A 241 -16.08 6.04 -13.95
C ARG A 241 -17.58 6.29 -13.99
N ARG A 242 -18.24 6.23 -12.84
CA ARG A 242 -19.69 6.36 -12.76
C ARG A 242 -20.14 7.83 -12.72
N TYR A 243 -19.41 8.67 -12.00
CA TYR A 243 -19.85 10.02 -11.61
C TYR A 243 -18.94 11.14 -12.12
N GLY A 244 -17.72 10.85 -12.59
CA GLY A 244 -16.83 11.85 -13.19
C GLY A 244 -15.95 12.62 -12.20
N TYR A 245 -15.97 12.27 -10.91
CA TYR A 245 -15.11 12.88 -9.90
C TYR A 245 -13.78 12.12 -9.78
N SER A 246 -12.66 12.82 -9.86
CA SER A 246 -11.31 12.24 -9.79
C SER A 246 -10.45 12.92 -8.73
N THR A 247 -9.27 12.37 -8.43
CA THR A 247 -8.31 12.95 -7.48
C THR A 247 -6.97 13.32 -8.14
N LYS A 248 -6.97 13.50 -9.48
CA LYS A 248 -5.74 13.73 -10.27
C LYS A 248 -5.12 15.11 -10.04
N THR A 249 -5.91 16.08 -9.58
CA THR A 249 -5.49 17.45 -9.23
C THR A 249 -6.09 17.84 -7.88
N LYS A 250 -5.55 18.89 -7.24
CA LYS A 250 -6.04 19.34 -5.93
C LYS A 250 -7.46 19.90 -5.99
N GLU A 251 -7.82 20.57 -7.07
CA GLU A 251 -9.18 21.07 -7.29
C GLU A 251 -10.17 19.92 -7.46
N GLN A 252 -9.79 18.88 -8.20
CA GLN A 252 -10.65 17.70 -8.38
C GLN A 252 -10.77 16.88 -7.08
N GLU A 253 -9.70 16.77 -6.28
CA GLU A 253 -9.73 16.11 -4.96
C GLU A 253 -10.75 16.76 -4.02
N VAL A 254 -10.85 18.10 -4.03
CA VAL A 254 -11.86 18.83 -3.24
C VAL A 254 -13.28 18.52 -3.72
N GLU A 255 -13.54 18.54 -5.03
CA GLU A 255 -14.88 18.20 -5.56
C GLU A 255 -15.24 16.72 -5.35
N PHE A 256 -14.25 15.82 -5.43
CA PHE A 256 -14.41 14.41 -5.12
C PHE A 256 -14.80 14.20 -3.65
N GLU A 257 -14.07 14.83 -2.73
CA GLU A 257 -14.38 14.73 -1.30
C GLU A 257 -15.78 15.27 -1.02
N LYS A 258 -16.15 16.42 -1.60
CA LYS A 258 -17.50 16.98 -1.47
C LYS A 258 -18.58 16.04 -1.99
N PHE A 259 -18.37 15.40 -3.15
CA PHE A 259 -19.29 14.40 -3.68
C PHE A 259 -19.47 13.22 -2.71
N VAL A 260 -18.37 12.64 -2.21
CA VAL A 260 -18.38 11.57 -1.19
C VAL A 260 -19.09 12.02 0.10
N GLU A 261 -18.87 13.28 0.47
CA GLU A 261 -19.61 14.13 1.41
C GLU A 261 -21.13 13.90 1.42
N GLU A 262 -21.68 14.20 0.25
CA GLU A 262 -23.09 14.43 -0.01
C GLU A 262 -23.80 13.18 -0.54
N ALA A 263 -23.05 12.19 -1.04
CA ALA A 263 -23.59 10.99 -1.64
C ALA A 263 -24.52 10.21 -0.68
N THR A 264 -25.77 10.02 -1.12
CA THR A 264 -26.76 9.19 -0.42
C THR A 264 -26.92 7.80 -1.04
N GLU A 265 -26.51 7.65 -2.30
CA GLU A 265 -26.57 6.41 -3.08
C GLU A 265 -25.34 6.30 -3.97
N LEU A 266 -24.73 5.11 -4.04
CA LEU A 266 -23.60 4.81 -4.92
C LEU A 266 -23.82 3.51 -5.68
N GLU A 267 -23.40 3.47 -6.95
CA GLU A 267 -23.52 2.32 -7.85
C GLU A 267 -22.13 1.73 -8.16
N PHE A 268 -22.01 0.40 -8.05
CA PHE A 268 -20.78 -0.34 -8.34
C PHE A 268 -21.06 -1.55 -9.22
N ASP A 269 -20.61 -1.49 -10.48
CA ASP A 269 -20.96 -2.49 -11.49
C ASP A 269 -19.88 -3.54 -11.74
N TYR A 270 -18.60 -3.17 -11.63
CA TYR A 270 -17.45 -3.99 -12.00
C TYR A 270 -16.60 -4.35 -10.79
N ASP A 271 -15.56 -5.17 -10.99
CA ASP A 271 -14.65 -5.58 -9.94
C ASP A 271 -14.19 -4.41 -9.06
N MET A 272 -14.20 -4.65 -7.74
CA MET A 272 -13.79 -3.67 -6.75
C MET A 272 -12.57 -4.18 -5.99
N GLU A 273 -11.68 -3.27 -5.61
CA GLU A 273 -10.57 -3.61 -4.73
C GLU A 273 -11.09 -3.98 -3.34
N THR A 274 -11.86 -3.09 -2.72
CA THR A 274 -12.39 -3.21 -1.36
C THR A 274 -13.58 -2.27 -1.17
N PHE A 275 -14.43 -2.55 -0.18
CA PHE A 275 -15.47 -1.63 0.28
C PHE A 275 -15.08 -0.86 1.56
N GLU A 276 -13.81 -0.88 1.96
CA GLU A 276 -13.36 -0.17 3.16
C GLU A 276 -13.65 1.35 3.14
N ASP A 277 -13.71 1.97 1.97
CA ASP A 277 -13.97 3.41 1.83
C ASP A 277 -15.45 3.81 2.02
N VAL A 278 -16.37 2.84 2.12
CA VAL A 278 -17.82 3.10 2.27
C VAL A 278 -18.12 3.97 3.49
N LEU A 279 -17.40 3.76 4.61
CA LEU A 279 -17.58 4.56 5.83
C LEU A 279 -17.02 5.99 5.72
N TYR A 280 -16.36 6.37 4.63
CA TYR A 280 -16.04 7.77 4.35
C TYR A 280 -17.21 8.57 3.77
N CYS A 281 -18.33 7.92 3.44
CA CYS A 281 -19.54 8.53 2.91
C CYS A 281 -20.58 8.69 4.06
N PRO A 282 -20.59 9.80 4.81
CA PRO A 282 -21.37 9.93 6.05
C PRO A 282 -22.89 9.96 5.84
N ASN A 283 -23.34 10.27 4.61
CA ASN A 283 -24.75 10.38 4.26
C ASN A 283 -25.27 9.17 3.45
N LEU A 284 -24.41 8.19 3.18
CA LEU A 284 -24.75 7.06 2.31
C LEU A 284 -25.81 6.17 2.96
N LYS A 285 -26.89 5.92 2.23
CA LYS A 285 -28.03 5.07 2.66
C LYS A 285 -28.21 3.85 1.78
N LYS A 286 -27.72 3.89 0.55
CA LYS A 286 -27.87 2.79 -0.39
C LYS A 286 -26.60 2.54 -1.21
N LEU A 287 -26.23 1.27 -1.35
CA LEU A 287 -25.38 0.82 -2.45
C LEU A 287 -26.22 0.07 -3.47
N ILE A 288 -25.84 0.18 -4.74
CA ILE A 288 -26.45 -0.59 -5.82
C ILE A 288 -25.36 -1.35 -6.56
N PHE A 289 -25.48 -2.67 -6.61
CA PHE A 289 -24.50 -3.54 -7.26
C PHE A 289 -25.00 -4.06 -8.60
N ALA A 290 -24.13 -3.98 -9.62
CA ALA A 290 -24.30 -4.56 -10.95
C ALA A 290 -25.58 -4.14 -11.73
N LYS A 291 -26.21 -3.03 -11.37
CA LYS A 291 -27.41 -2.50 -12.05
C LYS A 291 -27.17 -2.13 -13.51
N ASN A 292 -25.96 -1.76 -13.88
CA ASN A 292 -25.61 -1.39 -15.26
C ASN A 292 -24.92 -2.54 -16.01
N ARG A 293 -25.02 -3.77 -15.49
CA ARG A 293 -24.65 -5.00 -16.15
C ARG A 293 -25.92 -5.72 -16.60
N TYR A 294 -26.13 -5.81 -17.91
CA TYR A 294 -27.37 -6.32 -18.50
C TYR A 294 -27.14 -7.75 -18.98
N LEU A 295 -27.35 -8.72 -18.09
CA LEU A 295 -27.19 -10.14 -18.39
C LEU A 295 -28.37 -10.69 -19.20
N ASP A 296 -28.12 -11.73 -19.99
CA ASP A 296 -29.14 -12.41 -20.79
C ASP A 296 -30.03 -13.32 -19.92
N GLU A 297 -31.19 -12.81 -19.52
CA GLU A 297 -32.20 -13.57 -18.76
C GLU A 297 -32.83 -14.70 -19.60
N VAL A 298 -32.95 -14.51 -20.92
CA VAL A 298 -33.70 -15.41 -21.81
C VAL A 298 -33.08 -16.80 -21.88
N HIS A 299 -31.75 -16.90 -22.06
CA HIS A 299 -31.05 -18.18 -22.07
C HIS A 299 -30.49 -18.54 -20.69
N GLY A 300 -30.16 -17.55 -19.85
CA GLY A 300 -29.71 -17.76 -18.47
C GLY A 300 -28.40 -18.56 -18.36
N TYR A 301 -27.51 -18.44 -19.35
CA TYR A 301 -26.21 -19.13 -19.36
C TYR A 301 -25.23 -18.47 -18.38
N SER A 302 -25.23 -18.97 -17.14
CA SER A 302 -24.38 -18.42 -16.08
C SER A 302 -22.89 -18.72 -16.29
N THR A 303 -22.05 -17.70 -16.14
CA THR A 303 -20.59 -17.76 -16.28
C THR A 303 -19.87 -17.20 -15.05
N ASP A 304 -18.60 -17.56 -14.88
CA ASP A 304 -17.74 -17.02 -13.82
C ASP A 304 -17.51 -15.50 -13.92
N ASN A 305 -17.86 -14.89 -15.06
CA ASN A 305 -17.68 -13.46 -15.30
C ASN A 305 -18.99 -12.67 -15.21
N ASP A 306 -20.14 -13.29 -14.92
CA ASP A 306 -21.46 -12.62 -14.92
C ASP A 306 -21.70 -11.69 -13.73
N TYR A 307 -20.79 -11.68 -12.75
CA TYR A 307 -20.89 -10.87 -11.55
C TYR A 307 -19.52 -10.26 -11.22
N PRO A 308 -19.50 -9.05 -10.64
CA PRO A 308 -18.25 -8.41 -10.24
C PRO A 308 -17.66 -9.07 -9.00
N LYS A 309 -16.34 -9.05 -8.86
CA LYS A 309 -15.61 -9.70 -7.76
C LYS A 309 -14.83 -8.68 -6.93
N LEU A 310 -14.61 -9.03 -5.67
CA LEU A 310 -13.62 -8.34 -4.84
C LEU A 310 -12.22 -8.87 -5.13
N ARG A 311 -11.26 -7.95 -5.28
CA ARG A 311 -9.85 -8.29 -5.52
C ARG A 311 -9.02 -8.40 -4.24
N SER A 312 -9.58 -7.97 -3.12
CA SER A 312 -9.00 -8.14 -1.78
C SER A 312 -9.86 -9.06 -0.90
N SER A 313 -9.51 -9.17 0.38
CA SER A 313 -10.24 -9.99 1.36
C SER A 313 -11.72 -9.57 1.44
N ILE A 314 -12.61 -10.53 1.16
CA ILE A 314 -14.06 -10.37 1.32
C ILE A 314 -14.41 -10.04 2.78
N ASP A 315 -13.76 -10.71 3.74
CA ASP A 315 -14.02 -10.52 5.18
C ASP A 315 -13.85 -9.06 5.64
N ARG A 316 -12.80 -8.37 5.16
CA ARG A 316 -12.58 -6.95 5.51
C ARG A 316 -13.68 -6.05 4.96
N SER A 317 -14.10 -6.30 3.72
CA SER A 317 -15.22 -5.56 3.12
C SER A 317 -16.53 -5.84 3.85
N LEU A 318 -16.78 -7.11 4.23
CA LEU A 318 -17.95 -7.48 5.03
C LEU A 318 -17.97 -6.82 6.40
N LEU A 319 -16.83 -6.73 7.11
CA LEU A 319 -16.75 -6.01 8.39
C LEU A 319 -17.23 -4.56 8.25
N VAL A 320 -16.79 -3.88 7.19
CA VAL A 320 -17.17 -2.48 6.91
C VAL A 320 -18.64 -2.37 6.52
N LEU A 321 -19.12 -3.22 5.62
CA LEU A 321 -20.52 -3.19 5.16
C LEU A 321 -21.51 -3.57 6.27
N ASN A 322 -21.18 -4.58 7.09
CA ASN A 322 -21.94 -4.94 8.28
C ASN A 322 -22.05 -3.73 9.23
N LYS A 323 -20.94 -3.07 9.52
CA LYS A 323 -20.93 -1.87 10.36
C LYS A 323 -21.72 -0.72 9.73
N ALA A 324 -21.59 -0.49 8.43
CA ALA A 324 -22.37 0.52 7.72
C ALA A 324 -23.88 0.25 7.77
N SER A 325 -24.29 -1.02 7.74
CA SER A 325 -25.71 -1.41 7.82
C SER A 325 -26.37 -1.12 9.17
N GLU A 326 -25.59 -0.94 10.24
CA GLU A 326 -26.11 -0.64 11.57
C GLU A 326 -26.92 0.68 11.55
N PRO A 327 -28.15 0.70 12.10
CA PRO A 327 -29.03 1.88 12.04
C PRO A 327 -28.46 3.14 12.68
N ASP A 328 -27.61 3.00 13.69
CA ASP A 328 -26.94 4.09 14.41
C ASP A 328 -25.58 4.46 13.80
N VAL A 329 -25.19 3.83 12.68
CA VAL A 329 -24.01 4.20 11.88
C VAL A 329 -24.45 4.86 10.58
N LEU A 330 -24.93 4.10 9.61
CA LEU A 330 -25.50 4.63 8.36
C LEU A 330 -26.91 4.07 8.07
N GLY A 331 -27.26 2.89 8.57
CA GLY A 331 -28.47 2.18 8.16
C GLY A 331 -28.43 1.78 6.69
N LEU A 332 -27.23 1.45 6.20
CA LEU A 332 -26.97 1.15 4.79
C LEU A 332 -27.79 -0.08 4.33
N LYS A 333 -28.41 0.05 3.17
CA LYS A 333 -29.01 -1.06 2.41
C LYS A 333 -28.26 -1.27 1.11
N ILE A 334 -28.33 -2.47 0.57
CA ILE A 334 -27.74 -2.79 -0.73
C ILE A 334 -28.81 -3.40 -1.63
N GLU A 335 -29.01 -2.82 -2.80
CA GLU A 335 -29.78 -3.46 -3.88
C GLU A 335 -28.77 -4.11 -4.83
N TRP A 336 -29.03 -5.32 -5.29
CA TRP A 336 -28.15 -5.95 -6.26
C TRP A 336 -28.92 -6.60 -7.41
N TYR A 337 -28.32 -6.51 -8.60
CA TYR A 337 -28.86 -7.05 -9.83
C TYR A 337 -27.91 -8.13 -10.36
N GLY A 338 -28.48 -9.13 -11.03
CA GLY A 338 -27.68 -10.23 -11.57
C GLY A 338 -28.52 -11.47 -11.83
N GLY A 339 -27.84 -12.56 -12.14
CA GLY A 339 -28.45 -13.89 -12.28
C GLY A 339 -28.28 -14.71 -11.01
N TRP A 340 -27.51 -15.79 -11.12
CA TRP A 340 -27.33 -16.77 -10.03
C TRP A 340 -26.34 -16.33 -8.95
N ASN A 341 -25.30 -15.59 -9.32
CA ASN A 341 -24.19 -15.26 -8.43
C ASN A 341 -24.39 -13.88 -7.79
N ILE A 342 -24.12 -13.79 -6.49
CA ILE A 342 -24.22 -12.55 -5.73
C ILE A 342 -22.99 -11.69 -6.05
N PRO A 343 -23.15 -10.43 -6.51
CA PRO A 343 -22.05 -9.51 -6.72
C PRO A 343 -21.16 -9.42 -5.49
N TYR A 344 -19.85 -9.57 -5.70
CA TYR A 344 -18.79 -9.44 -4.68
C TYR A 344 -18.74 -10.53 -3.59
N PHE A 345 -19.73 -11.42 -3.47
CA PHE A 345 -19.84 -12.40 -2.38
C PHE A 345 -20.08 -13.81 -2.91
N GLU A 346 -19.35 -14.81 -2.37
CA GLU A 346 -19.32 -16.16 -2.94
C GLU A 346 -20.36 -17.12 -2.36
N TYR A 347 -20.80 -16.95 -1.12
CA TYR A 347 -21.54 -18.00 -0.39
C TYR A 347 -22.87 -17.56 0.17
N GLU A 348 -22.93 -16.40 0.83
CA GLU A 348 -24.12 -15.96 1.55
C GLU A 348 -24.43 -14.50 1.23
N GLU A 349 -25.71 -14.23 0.98
CA GLU A 349 -26.24 -12.88 0.84
C GLU A 349 -26.32 -12.23 2.23
N PRO A 350 -25.59 -11.13 2.48
CA PRO A 350 -25.72 -10.38 3.72
C PRO A 350 -27.18 -9.91 3.94
N PRO A 351 -27.67 -9.87 5.19
CA PRO A 351 -29.09 -9.64 5.50
C PRO A 351 -29.63 -8.25 5.15
N TYR A 352 -28.74 -7.31 4.79
CA TYR A 352 -29.07 -5.95 4.34
C TYR A 352 -28.99 -5.80 2.82
N MET A 353 -28.77 -6.90 2.10
CA MET A 353 -28.87 -6.95 0.64
C MET A 353 -30.28 -7.37 0.20
N GLU A 354 -30.71 -6.85 -0.95
CA GLU A 354 -31.98 -7.18 -1.59
C GLU A 354 -31.74 -7.49 -3.08
N TYR A 355 -32.11 -8.70 -3.50
CA TYR A 355 -32.04 -9.11 -4.90
C TYR A 355 -33.15 -8.46 -5.72
N MET A 356 -32.76 -7.72 -6.76
CA MET A 356 -33.67 -6.95 -7.62
C MET A 356 -34.00 -7.63 -8.95
N GLY A 357 -33.47 -8.83 -9.21
CA GLY A 357 -33.60 -9.51 -10.51
C GLY A 357 -32.49 -9.16 -11.49
N TYR A 358 -32.72 -9.51 -12.76
CA TYR A 358 -31.89 -9.07 -13.87
C TYR A 358 -32.10 -7.56 -14.11
N SER A 359 -31.02 -6.85 -14.44
CA SER A 359 -31.09 -5.43 -14.81
C SER A 359 -31.93 -5.24 -16.07
N PRO A 360 -33.04 -4.47 -16.02
CA PRO A 360 -33.83 -4.22 -17.22
C PRO A 360 -33.10 -3.25 -18.15
N LEU A 361 -32.94 -3.62 -19.42
CA LEU A 361 -32.43 -2.69 -20.43
C LEU A 361 -33.38 -1.49 -20.55
N PRO A 362 -32.86 -0.24 -20.53
CA PRO A 362 -33.69 0.94 -20.72
C PRO A 362 -34.30 0.94 -22.13
N GLU A 363 -35.50 1.50 -22.27
CA GLU A 363 -36.12 1.63 -23.59
C GLU A 363 -35.27 2.52 -24.49
N MET A 364 -34.95 2.04 -25.68
CA MET A 364 -34.06 2.74 -26.62
C MET A 364 -34.46 2.50 -28.07
N GLU A 365 -34.05 3.43 -28.93
CA GLU A 365 -34.10 3.33 -30.39
C GLU A 365 -32.69 3.05 -30.91
N ILE A 366 -32.50 1.94 -31.62
CA ILE A 366 -31.24 1.59 -32.27
C ILE A 366 -31.14 2.29 -33.63
N ILE A 367 -30.02 2.98 -33.86
CA ILE A 367 -29.71 3.58 -35.16
C ILE A 367 -29.44 2.47 -36.16
N GLN A 368 -30.27 2.40 -37.21
CA GLN A 368 -30.22 1.33 -38.19
C GLN A 368 -28.98 1.43 -39.09
N PRO A 369 -28.43 0.30 -39.60
CA PRO A 369 -27.23 0.28 -40.42
C PRO A 369 -27.34 1.18 -41.67
N GLU A 370 -28.52 1.40 -42.22
CA GLU A 370 -28.77 2.27 -43.38
C GLU A 370 -28.31 3.71 -43.15
N ALA A 371 -28.26 4.17 -41.89
CA ALA A 371 -27.76 5.49 -41.52
C ALA A 371 -26.22 5.60 -41.62
N LEU A 372 -25.51 4.48 -41.79
CA LEU A 372 -24.06 4.44 -41.92
C LEU A 372 -23.61 4.43 -43.38
N ARG A 373 -22.49 5.11 -43.64
CA ARG A 373 -21.76 5.05 -44.89
C ARG A 373 -21.29 3.61 -45.17
N THR A 374 -21.36 3.21 -46.44
CA THR A 374 -20.72 1.99 -46.94
C THR A 374 -19.32 2.33 -47.46
N TYR A 375 -18.30 1.61 -46.98
CA TYR A 375 -16.91 1.71 -47.41
C TYR A 375 -16.67 0.95 -48.72
N ASP A 376 -15.49 1.12 -49.31
CA ASP A 376 -15.14 0.55 -50.63
C ASP A 376 -15.16 -0.99 -50.67
N ASP A 377 -15.01 -1.63 -49.52
CA ASP A 377 -15.10 -3.09 -49.34
C ASP A 377 -16.55 -3.60 -49.17
N GLY A 378 -17.53 -2.71 -49.20
CA GLY A 378 -18.95 -3.02 -49.02
C GLY A 378 -19.42 -3.06 -47.57
N ASN A 379 -18.51 -2.94 -46.58
CA ASN A 379 -18.86 -2.95 -45.17
C ASN A 379 -19.29 -1.57 -44.68
N LYS A 380 -20.05 -1.52 -43.58
CA LYS A 380 -20.45 -0.26 -42.89
C LYS A 380 -19.56 0.07 -41.70
N VAL A 381 -18.73 -0.88 -41.29
CA VAL A 381 -17.68 -0.72 -40.28
C VAL A 381 -16.36 -0.88 -41.00
N TYR A 382 -15.48 0.12 -40.89
CA TYR A 382 -14.09 -0.02 -41.27
C TYR A 382 -13.35 -0.79 -40.18
N CYS A 383 -12.47 -1.72 -40.55
CA CYS A 383 -11.66 -2.50 -39.62
C CYS A 383 -10.24 -2.73 -40.15
N SER A 384 -9.24 -2.45 -39.33
CA SER A 384 -7.82 -2.70 -39.61
C SER A 384 -7.16 -3.40 -38.42
N PRO A 385 -6.50 -4.56 -38.59
CA PRO A 385 -6.34 -5.29 -39.85
C PRO A 385 -7.67 -5.90 -40.34
N SER A 386 -7.84 -5.97 -41.67
CA SER A 386 -8.98 -6.64 -42.28
C SER A 386 -8.89 -8.17 -42.14
N ASP A 387 -10.02 -8.84 -41.97
CA ASP A 387 -10.13 -10.30 -41.98
C ASP A 387 -11.22 -10.72 -42.96
N LEU A 388 -10.84 -11.45 -44.02
CA LEU A 388 -11.76 -11.86 -45.09
C LEU A 388 -12.84 -12.84 -44.62
N TYR A 389 -12.61 -13.54 -43.51
CA TYR A 389 -13.52 -14.55 -42.98
C TYR A 389 -14.39 -14.03 -41.83
N ALA A 390 -14.13 -12.81 -41.34
CA ALA A 390 -14.90 -12.21 -40.26
C ALA A 390 -16.05 -11.38 -40.83
N ASP A 391 -17.27 -11.63 -40.37
CA ASP A 391 -18.47 -10.91 -40.81
C ASP A 391 -18.67 -9.64 -39.96
N LEU A 392 -18.39 -8.48 -40.55
CA LEU A 392 -18.58 -7.18 -39.89
C LEU A 392 -20.05 -6.75 -39.82
N SER A 393 -20.94 -7.37 -40.61
CA SER A 393 -22.37 -7.04 -40.56
C SER A 393 -23.05 -7.53 -39.28
N ALA A 394 -22.52 -8.60 -38.68
CA ALA A 394 -22.97 -9.13 -37.39
C ALA A 394 -22.85 -8.11 -36.25
N LEU A 395 -21.94 -7.14 -36.36
CA LEU A 395 -21.79 -6.07 -35.35
C LEU A 395 -22.99 -5.11 -35.28
N LEU A 396 -23.84 -5.10 -36.31
CA LEU A 396 -24.84 -4.06 -36.52
C LEU A 396 -26.28 -4.61 -36.60
N ASP A 397 -26.50 -5.90 -36.32
CA ASP A 397 -27.79 -6.57 -36.53
C ASP A 397 -28.67 -6.69 -35.27
N ASP A 398 -28.18 -6.22 -34.11
CA ASP A 398 -28.87 -6.29 -32.82
C ASP A 398 -29.21 -7.71 -32.40
N ASN A 399 -28.31 -8.64 -32.75
CA ASN A 399 -28.45 -10.05 -32.47
C ASN A 399 -27.13 -10.63 -31.98
N TYR A 400 -26.93 -10.63 -30.67
CA TYR A 400 -25.79 -11.23 -29.98
C TYR A 400 -25.57 -12.75 -30.19
N GLN A 401 -26.44 -13.43 -30.95
CA GLN A 401 -26.21 -14.81 -31.42
C GLN A 401 -25.39 -14.88 -32.71
N THR A 402 -25.45 -13.85 -33.54
CA THR A 402 -24.51 -13.61 -34.64
C THR A 402 -23.31 -12.86 -34.09
N THR A 403 -22.11 -13.17 -34.59
CA THR A 403 -20.89 -12.61 -34.02
C THR A 403 -19.88 -12.25 -35.10
N TRP A 404 -19.24 -11.11 -34.92
CA TRP A 404 -17.98 -10.83 -35.59
C TRP A 404 -16.88 -11.60 -34.85
N THR A 405 -16.44 -12.70 -35.45
CA THR A 405 -15.34 -13.51 -34.94
C THR A 405 -14.18 -13.52 -35.94
N THR A 406 -12.97 -13.22 -35.46
CA THR A 406 -11.77 -13.16 -36.30
C THR A 406 -11.08 -14.51 -36.41
N THR A 407 -10.37 -14.70 -37.52
CA THR A 407 -9.50 -15.85 -37.76
C THR A 407 -8.42 -15.91 -36.70
N SER A 408 -8.22 -17.09 -36.12
CA SER A 408 -7.22 -17.34 -35.08
C SER A 408 -5.78 -17.07 -35.54
N ASN A 409 -4.96 -16.46 -34.68
CA ASN A 409 -3.55 -16.18 -34.93
C ASN A 409 -2.68 -16.57 -33.73
N THR A 410 -1.36 -16.67 -33.90
CA THR A 410 -0.41 -17.00 -32.81
C THR A 410 0.12 -15.77 -32.07
N SER A 411 -0.29 -14.57 -32.47
CA SER A 411 0.06 -13.31 -31.81
C SER A 411 -1.17 -12.41 -31.73
N PRO A 412 -1.40 -11.73 -30.58
CA PRO A 412 -2.57 -10.89 -30.40
C PRO A 412 -2.49 -9.66 -31.30
N ARG A 413 -3.61 -9.33 -31.97
CA ARG A 413 -3.77 -8.13 -32.79
C ARG A 413 -4.58 -7.07 -32.05
N LYS A 414 -4.31 -5.82 -32.38
CA LYS A 414 -5.17 -4.68 -32.06
C LYS A 414 -5.94 -4.30 -33.32
N TYR A 415 -7.25 -4.08 -33.18
CA TYR A 415 -8.13 -3.64 -34.26
C TYR A 415 -8.46 -2.18 -34.09
N GLU A 416 -8.22 -1.40 -35.13
CA GLU A 416 -8.67 -0.03 -35.28
C GLU A 416 -9.90 -0.03 -36.17
N MET A 417 -11.03 0.39 -35.60
CA MET A 417 -12.33 0.30 -36.25
C MET A 417 -13.01 1.66 -36.26
N SER A 418 -13.84 1.91 -37.28
CA SER A 418 -14.60 3.15 -37.36
C SER A 418 -15.91 3.03 -38.13
N MET A 419 -16.84 3.92 -37.80
CA MET A 419 -18.14 4.08 -38.43
C MET A 419 -18.34 5.56 -38.78
N GLU A 420 -18.97 5.82 -39.92
CA GLU A 420 -19.36 7.18 -40.35
C GLU A 420 -20.87 7.18 -40.61
N LEU A 421 -21.60 8.03 -39.89
CA LEU A 421 -23.00 8.33 -40.17
C LEU A 421 -23.10 9.23 -41.41
N LEU A 422 -24.12 8.99 -42.23
CA LEU A 422 -24.40 9.78 -43.44
C LEU A 422 -24.69 11.25 -43.12
N GLU A 423 -25.29 11.51 -41.96
CA GLU A 423 -25.58 12.84 -41.43
C GLU A 423 -25.26 12.92 -39.93
N GLU A 424 -25.03 14.14 -39.43
CA GLU A 424 -24.90 14.37 -38.00
C GLU A 424 -26.18 13.94 -37.27
N THR A 425 -26.05 12.92 -36.43
CA THR A 425 -27.18 12.32 -35.71
C THR A 425 -26.99 12.50 -34.22
N GLU A 426 -28.04 12.94 -33.52
CA GLU A 426 -28.05 12.96 -32.07
C GLU A 426 -28.26 11.54 -31.51
N ILE A 427 -27.33 11.07 -30.69
CA ILE A 427 -27.38 9.76 -30.03
C ILE A 427 -27.12 9.90 -28.52
N SER A 428 -27.56 8.93 -27.73
CA SER A 428 -27.36 8.89 -26.28
C SER A 428 -26.14 8.08 -25.84
N GLY A 429 -25.62 7.22 -26.70
CA GLY A 429 -24.44 6.40 -26.40
C GLY A 429 -24.26 5.24 -27.37
N ILE A 430 -23.45 4.28 -26.94
CA ILE A 430 -23.16 3.03 -27.67
C ILE A 430 -23.54 1.82 -26.82
N LYS A 431 -24.32 0.92 -27.40
CA LYS A 431 -24.70 -0.39 -26.85
C LYS A 431 -23.70 -1.41 -27.39
N ILE A 432 -23.12 -2.22 -26.50
CA ILE A 432 -22.18 -3.28 -26.86
C ILE A 432 -22.72 -4.58 -26.30
N ALA A 433 -22.85 -5.60 -27.14
CA ALA A 433 -23.29 -6.93 -26.71
C ALA A 433 -22.18 -7.95 -26.90
N GLN A 434 -21.94 -8.74 -25.86
CA GLN A 434 -21.07 -9.89 -25.93
C GLN A 434 -21.74 -11.05 -26.69
N PRO A 435 -20.97 -11.94 -27.34
CA PRO A 435 -21.48 -13.18 -27.91
C PRO A 435 -22.31 -14.01 -26.92
N LEU A 436 -23.43 -14.57 -27.36
CA LEU A 436 -24.11 -15.67 -26.67
C LEU A 436 -23.27 -16.94 -26.80
N TYR A 437 -22.96 -17.60 -25.68
CA TYR A 437 -22.33 -18.91 -25.70
C TYR A 437 -22.72 -19.76 -24.49
N HIS A 438 -22.82 -21.07 -24.69
CA HIS A 438 -23.06 -21.99 -23.58
C HIS A 438 -21.70 -22.40 -22.96
N PRO A 439 -21.41 -22.08 -21.68
CA PRO A 439 -20.07 -22.24 -21.09
C PRO A 439 -19.56 -23.69 -21.05
N MET A 440 -20.46 -24.67 -20.99
CA MET A 440 -20.07 -26.09 -21.08
C MET A 440 -19.78 -26.56 -22.51
N MET A 441 -20.35 -25.92 -23.53
CA MET A 441 -20.22 -26.33 -24.94
C MET A 441 -19.11 -25.56 -25.65
N ASP A 442 -18.94 -24.29 -25.31
CA ASP A 442 -17.88 -23.43 -25.81
C ASP A 442 -17.04 -22.89 -24.65
N ARG A 443 -15.96 -23.61 -24.35
CA ARG A 443 -14.99 -23.21 -23.34
C ARG A 443 -13.98 -22.19 -23.85
N ARG A 444 -13.98 -21.89 -25.15
CA ARG A 444 -13.00 -21.00 -25.78
C ARG A 444 -13.52 -19.57 -25.84
N MET A 445 -14.81 -19.38 -26.11
CA MET A 445 -15.44 -18.07 -26.22
C MET A 445 -15.08 -17.08 -25.10
N PRO A 446 -15.08 -17.46 -23.79
CA PRO A 446 -14.73 -16.53 -22.74
C PRO A 446 -13.38 -15.83 -22.96
N TYR A 447 -12.40 -16.53 -23.54
CA TYR A 447 -11.07 -16.00 -23.80
C TYR A 447 -11.00 -15.07 -25.01
N LEU A 448 -11.98 -15.12 -25.91
CA LEU A 448 -12.01 -14.32 -27.16
C LEU A 448 -12.88 -13.06 -27.02
N MET A 449 -13.75 -13.02 -26.01
CA MET A 449 -14.59 -11.86 -25.72
C MET A 449 -13.75 -10.70 -25.17
N PRO A 450 -13.85 -9.48 -25.73
CA PRO A 450 -13.09 -8.34 -25.23
C PRO A 450 -13.57 -7.95 -23.83
N SER A 451 -12.62 -7.68 -22.94
CA SER A 451 -12.89 -7.14 -21.59
C SER A 451 -12.93 -5.61 -21.56
N GLN A 452 -12.44 -4.96 -22.62
CA GLN A 452 -12.29 -3.51 -22.70
C GLN A 452 -12.44 -3.01 -24.13
N ILE A 453 -12.85 -1.76 -24.28
CA ILE A 453 -12.93 -1.05 -25.55
C ILE A 453 -12.51 0.41 -25.36
N SER A 454 -11.71 0.96 -26.27
CA SER A 454 -11.51 2.41 -26.34
C SER A 454 -12.41 2.98 -27.41
N ILE A 455 -13.21 4.00 -27.11
CA ILE A 455 -14.18 4.55 -28.07
C ILE A 455 -14.32 6.07 -27.95
N GLN A 456 -14.29 6.72 -29.10
CA GLN A 456 -14.41 8.17 -29.24
C GLN A 456 -15.38 8.52 -30.37
N VAL A 457 -16.03 9.67 -30.22
CA VAL A 457 -16.97 10.23 -31.18
C VAL A 457 -16.53 11.63 -31.62
N SER A 458 -16.96 12.05 -32.81
CA SER A 458 -16.70 13.36 -33.38
C SER A 458 -17.81 13.79 -34.33
N THR A 459 -18.00 15.10 -34.51
CA THR A 459 -18.89 15.68 -35.53
C THR A 459 -18.14 16.00 -36.83
N ASP A 460 -16.85 16.31 -36.74
CA ASP A 460 -16.03 16.83 -37.85
C ASP A 460 -14.87 15.91 -38.28
N GLY A 461 -14.59 14.87 -37.49
CA GLY A 461 -13.49 13.92 -37.71
C GLY A 461 -12.11 14.45 -37.26
N GLY A 462 -12.04 15.70 -36.80
CA GLY A 462 -10.82 16.34 -36.32
C GLY A 462 -10.73 16.39 -34.79
N LEU A 463 -11.82 16.79 -34.13
CA LEU A 463 -11.91 16.85 -32.68
C LEU A 463 -12.65 15.63 -32.14
N TRP A 464 -11.94 14.81 -31.36
CA TRP A 464 -12.44 13.55 -30.82
C TRP A 464 -12.72 13.66 -29.32
N GLN A 465 -13.86 13.11 -28.90
CA GLN A 465 -14.31 13.12 -27.51
C GLN A 465 -14.56 11.69 -27.04
N ASN A 466 -14.11 11.37 -25.83
CA ASN A 466 -14.40 10.08 -25.20
C ASN A 466 -15.91 9.92 -24.98
N VAL A 467 -16.42 8.71 -25.15
CA VAL A 467 -17.84 8.42 -24.92
C VAL A 467 -18.20 8.55 -23.44
N THR A 468 -17.30 8.11 -22.55
CA THR A 468 -17.47 8.23 -21.10
C THR A 468 -16.37 9.14 -20.53
N TYR A 469 -16.23 9.20 -19.21
CA TYR A 469 -15.11 9.87 -18.56
C TYR A 469 -13.74 9.22 -18.87
N PHE A 470 -13.73 8.00 -19.42
CA PHE A 470 -12.52 7.25 -19.75
C PHE A 470 -12.40 7.02 -21.26
N GLU A 471 -11.16 7.03 -21.73
CA GLU A 471 -10.84 6.63 -23.10
C GLU A 471 -11.11 5.13 -23.28
N THR A 472 -10.62 4.30 -22.35
CA THR A 472 -10.82 2.85 -22.33
C THR A 472 -11.86 2.48 -21.28
N ASN A 473 -12.88 1.72 -21.72
CA ASN A 473 -14.03 1.32 -20.94
C ASN A 473 -14.02 -0.18 -20.71
N GLU A 474 -14.34 -0.59 -19.49
CA GLU A 474 -14.52 -1.99 -19.14
C GLU A 474 -15.85 -2.51 -19.70
N LEU A 475 -15.83 -3.74 -20.21
CA LEU A 475 -16.99 -4.45 -20.73
C LEU A 475 -17.28 -5.65 -19.83
N GLY A 476 -18.56 -5.88 -19.59
CA GLY A 476 -19.01 -7.13 -19.02
C GLY A 476 -18.63 -8.30 -19.92
N ARG A 477 -18.37 -9.48 -19.35
CA ARG A 477 -17.93 -10.68 -20.07
C ARG A 477 -18.83 -11.88 -19.83
N GLY A 478 -20.07 -11.63 -19.39
CA GLY A 478 -21.08 -12.65 -19.36
C GLY A 478 -21.56 -13.02 -20.76
N SER A 479 -22.08 -14.24 -20.89
CA SER A 479 -22.64 -14.73 -22.15
C SER A 479 -23.84 -13.86 -22.55
N GLY A 480 -23.80 -13.25 -23.73
CA GLY A 480 -24.86 -12.34 -24.20
C GLY A 480 -24.95 -11.02 -23.41
N GLU A 481 -24.00 -10.72 -22.52
CA GLU A 481 -24.08 -9.54 -21.67
C GLU A 481 -23.99 -8.25 -22.49
N VAL A 482 -24.88 -7.31 -22.17
CA VAL A 482 -24.87 -5.97 -22.77
C VAL A 482 -24.23 -4.97 -21.82
N THR A 483 -23.37 -4.12 -22.36
CA THR A 483 -22.80 -2.93 -21.72
C THR A 483 -23.29 -1.68 -22.46
N LEU A 484 -23.78 -0.68 -21.72
CA LEU A 484 -24.20 0.61 -22.29
C LEU A 484 -23.18 1.70 -21.94
N LEU A 485 -22.47 2.20 -22.95
CA LEU A 485 -21.60 3.36 -22.83
C LEU A 485 -22.40 4.63 -23.12
N LYS A 486 -23.00 5.19 -22.08
CA LYS A 486 -23.81 6.42 -22.14
C LYS A 486 -22.93 7.67 -22.06
N PHE A 487 -23.31 8.71 -22.78
CA PHE A 487 -22.70 10.02 -22.61
C PHE A 487 -23.08 10.60 -21.23
N PRO A 488 -22.10 10.97 -20.38
CA PRO A 488 -22.39 11.38 -19.00
C PRO A 488 -23.25 12.65 -18.89
N GLU A 489 -23.08 13.60 -19.81
CA GLU A 489 -23.79 14.88 -19.83
C GLU A 489 -25.09 14.86 -20.66
N GLY A 490 -25.46 13.71 -21.22
CA GLY A 490 -26.64 13.54 -22.07
C GLY A 490 -26.33 13.42 -23.57
N PRO A 491 -27.37 13.36 -24.43
CA PRO A 491 -27.21 13.09 -25.86
C PRO A 491 -26.26 14.07 -26.57
N ARG A 492 -25.47 13.55 -27.51
CA ARG A 492 -24.53 14.32 -28.33
C ARG A 492 -24.83 14.13 -29.81
N ARG A 493 -24.56 15.15 -30.61
CA ARG A 493 -24.48 15.01 -32.07
C ARG A 493 -23.19 14.29 -32.43
N VAL A 494 -23.30 13.28 -33.28
CA VAL A 494 -22.20 12.42 -33.71
C VAL A 494 -22.28 12.23 -35.21
N ARG A 495 -21.12 12.20 -35.87
CA ARG A 495 -20.98 11.81 -37.27
C ARG A 495 -19.94 10.70 -37.46
N TYR A 496 -18.82 10.82 -36.75
CA TYR A 496 -17.72 9.88 -36.82
C TYR A 496 -17.57 9.17 -35.48
N ILE A 497 -17.35 7.86 -35.55
CA ILE A 497 -17.10 7.00 -34.40
C ILE A 497 -15.84 6.21 -34.71
N LYS A 498 -14.90 6.18 -33.77
CA LYS A 498 -13.74 5.30 -33.84
C LYS A 498 -13.60 4.53 -32.55
N PHE A 499 -13.18 3.29 -32.65
CA PHE A 499 -12.99 2.43 -31.51
C PHE A 499 -11.85 1.45 -31.74
N THR A 500 -11.26 0.98 -30.65
CA THR A 500 -10.22 -0.03 -30.70
C THR A 500 -10.52 -1.18 -29.76
N LEU A 501 -10.28 -2.38 -30.28
CA LEU A 501 -10.42 -3.66 -29.60
C LEU A 501 -9.13 -4.45 -29.72
N GLN A 502 -8.94 -5.45 -28.87
CA GLN A 502 -7.74 -6.29 -28.88
C GLN A 502 -8.14 -7.77 -28.80
N ASP A 503 -7.44 -8.62 -29.55
CA ASP A 503 -7.55 -10.07 -29.43
C ASP A 503 -7.38 -10.50 -27.97
N GLY A 504 -8.23 -11.41 -27.52
CA GLY A 504 -7.95 -12.23 -26.37
C GLY A 504 -7.14 -13.47 -26.77
N THR A 505 -6.49 -14.12 -25.80
CA THR A 505 -5.67 -15.31 -26.03
C THR A 505 -6.16 -16.46 -25.17
N ASP A 506 -6.44 -17.60 -25.80
CA ASP A 506 -6.85 -18.81 -25.09
C ASP A 506 -5.66 -19.56 -24.46
N PRO A 507 -5.89 -20.53 -23.55
CA PRO A 507 -4.81 -21.28 -22.90
C PRO A 507 -3.91 -22.08 -23.87
N GLY A 508 -4.35 -22.28 -25.12
CA GLY A 508 -3.57 -22.90 -26.18
C GLY A 508 -2.62 -21.93 -26.90
N GLY A 509 -2.63 -20.64 -26.54
CA GLY A 509 -1.81 -19.60 -27.17
C GLY A 509 -2.42 -19.04 -28.47
N ASN A 510 -3.66 -19.42 -28.80
CA ASN A 510 -4.34 -18.90 -29.97
C ASN A 510 -5.06 -17.60 -29.62
N SER A 511 -4.83 -16.58 -30.44
CA SER A 511 -5.38 -15.24 -30.27
C SER A 511 -6.45 -14.94 -31.31
N ALA A 512 -7.61 -14.49 -30.86
CA ALA A 512 -8.71 -14.02 -31.68
C ALA A 512 -9.62 -13.11 -30.84
N ILE A 513 -10.55 -12.43 -31.51
CA ILE A 513 -11.62 -11.67 -30.87
C ILE A 513 -12.98 -12.12 -31.41
N ALA A 514 -13.98 -12.13 -30.54
CA ALA A 514 -15.39 -12.29 -30.87
C ALA A 514 -16.22 -11.21 -30.18
N LEU A 515 -17.10 -10.53 -30.92
CA LEU A 515 -18.07 -9.57 -30.40
C LEU A 515 -19.44 -9.82 -31.05
N GLY A 516 -20.52 -9.69 -30.27
CA GLY A 516 -21.89 -9.76 -30.79
C GLY A 516 -22.20 -8.47 -31.54
N ASP A 517 -22.47 -7.41 -30.78
CA ASP A 517 -22.96 -6.14 -31.33
C ASP A 517 -22.13 -4.92 -30.88
N ILE A 518 -22.09 -3.88 -31.73
CA ILE A 518 -21.75 -2.50 -31.36
C ILE A 518 -22.68 -1.51 -32.08
N LEU A 519 -23.66 -0.99 -31.34
CA LEU A 519 -24.80 -0.26 -31.87
C LEU A 519 -24.88 1.15 -31.29
N LEU A 520 -25.26 2.11 -32.12
CA LEU A 520 -25.57 3.47 -31.66
C LEU A 520 -27.05 3.50 -31.23
N PHE A 521 -27.37 4.19 -30.13
CA PHE A 521 -28.75 4.25 -29.64
C PHE A 521 -29.16 5.64 -29.17
N LYS A 522 -30.46 5.88 -29.16
CA LYS A 522 -31.13 7.00 -28.47
C LYS A 522 -31.97 6.45 -27.33
N LEU A 523 -31.86 7.04 -26.14
CA LEU A 523 -32.82 6.75 -25.06
C LEU A 523 -34.17 7.39 -25.41
N LYS A 524 -35.26 6.68 -25.11
CA LYS A 524 -36.62 7.18 -25.33
C LYS A 524 -37.17 7.94 -24.13
#